data_AF-A0A8T2HI85-F1
#
_entry.id   AF-A0A8T2HI85-F1
#
_cell.length_a   1.000
_cell.length_b   1.000
_cell.length_c   1.000
_cell.angle_alpha   90.00
_cell.angle_beta   90.00
_cell.angle_gamma   90.00
#
_symmetry.space_group_name_H-M   'P 1'
#
loop_
_entity.id
_entity.type
_entity.pdbx_description
1 polymer ?
#
loop_
_entity_poly.entity_id
_entity_poly.type
_entity_poly.pdbx_seq_one_letter_code
_entity_poly.pdbx_strand_id
1 'polypeptide(L)'
;MTSKARRGPSSVIPRAQRKQDPEVVQARKDDATILGTAFTLTALVLLALRFGGNTMSEIDAFEWIGLNSGDLLGALFWSISLYFASPWQLLLLFLGKVETDRPSDWILRRMGEAARLNVDDIDYEAPLPLRIATIAFFAVSGVATSAFLDASLGDGTWAVSSGIGSLFGAGLYEVGRPERLSVDEAKILESQWQDFKGFADDALIMKGRCHESEIFKAFRARFGRYRTQEALNDIRLRDMVRNWHRGAERSRSGWYKNVSLRSSQPAARAELPESERLPAGYSSGNSGSESETEDSSVRMVSNTSEDDESTGTGSLLDAL
;
A
#
# COMPACT_ATOMS: atom_id res chain seq x y z
N MET A 1 -17.90 -59.98 3.10
CA MET A 1 -17.57 -58.69 3.75
C MET A 1 -16.05 -58.58 3.86
N THR A 2 -15.41 -57.75 3.05
CA THR A 2 -14.17 -57.00 3.36
C THR A 2 -13.80 -56.17 2.13
N SER A 3 -14.20 -54.91 2.15
CA SER A 3 -13.87 -53.88 1.16
C SER A 3 -12.39 -53.51 1.29
N LYS A 4 -11.62 -53.68 0.21
CA LYS A 4 -10.19 -53.33 0.13
C LYS A 4 -10.07 -51.97 -0.58
N ALA A 5 -10.03 -50.89 0.20
CA ALA A 5 -9.89 -49.53 -0.29
C ALA A 5 -8.48 -49.30 -0.89
N ARG A 6 -8.42 -48.95 -2.18
CA ARG A 6 -7.22 -48.47 -2.87
C ARG A 6 -6.92 -47.03 -2.40
N ARG A 7 -5.78 -46.83 -1.74
CA ARG A 7 -5.19 -45.50 -1.52
C ARG A 7 -4.55 -45.02 -2.82
N GLY A 8 -4.99 -43.87 -3.32
CA GLY A 8 -4.35 -43.18 -4.44
C GLY A 8 -3.03 -42.50 -4.03
N PRO A 9 -2.13 -42.23 -4.99
CA PRO A 9 -0.83 -41.62 -4.73
C PRO A 9 -0.98 -40.17 -4.27
N SER A 10 -0.40 -39.88 -3.10
CA SER A 10 -0.23 -38.54 -2.56
C SER A 10 0.70 -37.76 -3.49
N SER A 11 0.17 -36.82 -4.27
CA SER A 11 0.96 -35.86 -5.03
C SER A 11 1.67 -34.91 -4.06
N VAL A 12 2.90 -35.26 -3.72
CA VAL A 12 3.84 -34.36 -3.06
C VAL A 12 4.17 -33.27 -4.08
N ILE A 13 3.47 -32.14 -3.96
CA ILE A 13 3.81 -30.91 -4.69
C ILE A 13 5.23 -30.52 -4.24
N PRO A 14 6.21 -30.41 -5.15
CA PRO A 14 7.53 -29.97 -4.78
C PRO A 14 7.44 -28.56 -4.20
N ARG A 15 7.93 -28.38 -2.97
CA ARG A 15 8.22 -27.07 -2.36
C ARG A 15 9.27 -26.37 -3.22
N ALA A 16 8.83 -25.78 -4.32
CA ALA A 16 9.60 -24.80 -5.06
C ALA A 16 9.83 -23.62 -4.10
N GLN A 17 11.10 -23.23 -4.00
CA GLN A 17 11.61 -22.31 -3.01
C GLN A 17 10.76 -21.03 -2.94
N ARG A 18 10.21 -20.83 -1.74
CA ARG A 18 9.48 -19.66 -1.30
C ARG A 18 10.40 -18.44 -1.39
N LYS A 19 10.38 -17.74 -2.52
CA LYS A 19 10.76 -16.32 -2.53
C LYS A 19 9.66 -15.64 -1.73
N GLN A 20 9.95 -15.40 -0.45
CA GLN A 20 9.01 -14.75 0.46
C GLN A 20 8.64 -13.40 -0.16
N ASP A 21 7.34 -13.14 -0.31
CA ASP A 21 6.83 -11.81 -0.64
C ASP A 21 7.43 -10.83 0.38
N PRO A 22 8.13 -9.76 -0.07
CA PRO A 22 8.75 -8.81 0.83
C PRO A 22 7.74 -8.19 1.80
N GLU A 23 6.47 -8.05 1.40
CA GLU A 23 5.37 -7.56 2.26
C GLU A 23 5.06 -8.46 3.47
N VAL A 24 5.14 -9.79 3.34
CA VAL A 24 4.79 -10.71 4.46
C VAL A 24 5.95 -10.83 5.46
N VAL A 25 7.19 -10.60 4.99
CA VAL A 25 8.38 -10.52 5.85
C VAL A 25 8.45 -9.16 6.54
N GLN A 26 7.95 -8.09 5.90
CA GLN A 26 7.81 -6.77 6.49
C GLN A 26 6.77 -6.82 7.62
N ALA A 27 5.55 -7.30 7.37
CA ALA A 27 4.47 -7.35 8.35
C ALA A 27 4.83 -8.10 9.66
N ARG A 28 5.62 -9.18 9.59
CA ARG A 28 6.09 -9.90 10.78
C ARG A 28 7.24 -9.21 11.53
N LYS A 29 8.05 -8.39 10.84
CA LYS A 29 9.06 -7.55 11.48
C LYS A 29 8.41 -6.34 12.14
N ASP A 30 7.32 -5.84 11.57
CA ASP A 30 6.58 -4.70 12.08
C ASP A 30 5.84 -5.07 13.39
N ASP A 31 5.22 -6.25 13.46
CA ASP A 31 4.60 -6.76 14.71
C ASP A 31 5.61 -6.95 15.86
N ALA A 32 6.82 -7.44 15.56
CA ALA A 32 7.88 -7.63 16.56
C ALA A 32 8.50 -6.30 17.02
N THR A 33 8.52 -5.29 16.15
CA THR A 33 9.04 -3.95 16.48
C THR A 33 8.02 -3.15 17.29
N ILE A 34 6.72 -3.33 17.00
CA ILE A 34 5.61 -2.75 17.79
C ILE A 34 5.55 -3.36 19.19
N LEU A 35 5.67 -4.69 19.30
CA LEU A 35 5.77 -5.36 20.61
C LEU A 35 7.06 -4.97 21.35
N GLY A 36 8.16 -4.81 20.62
CA GLY A 36 9.43 -4.33 21.15
C GLY A 36 9.29 -2.95 21.76
N THR A 37 8.82 -1.97 20.99
CA THR A 37 8.67 -0.56 21.44
C THR A 37 7.64 -0.41 22.55
N ALA A 38 6.52 -1.15 22.51
CA ALA A 38 5.56 -1.17 23.60
C ALA A 38 6.20 -1.71 24.90
N PHE A 39 7.04 -2.74 24.80
CA PHE A 39 7.76 -3.29 25.95
C PHE A 39 8.85 -2.34 26.45
N THR A 40 9.62 -1.69 25.56
CA THR A 40 10.63 -0.70 25.97
C THR A 40 10.00 0.52 26.62
N LEU A 41 8.91 1.07 26.06
CA LEU A 41 8.17 2.19 26.65
C LEU A 41 7.58 1.81 28.01
N THR A 42 7.00 0.61 28.14
CA THR A 42 6.46 0.12 29.42
C THR A 42 7.58 -0.10 30.45
N ALA A 43 8.72 -0.64 30.04
CA ALA A 43 9.89 -0.80 30.90
C ALA A 43 10.48 0.56 31.32
N LEU A 44 10.47 1.55 30.43
CA LEU A 44 10.91 2.92 30.71
C LEU A 44 10.01 3.59 31.76
N VAL A 45 8.69 3.43 31.64
CA VAL A 45 7.70 3.91 32.62
C VAL A 45 7.91 3.23 33.98
N LEU A 46 8.12 1.92 34.02
CA LEU A 46 8.39 1.19 35.26
C LEU A 46 9.75 1.55 35.88
N LEU A 47 10.74 1.89 35.07
CA LEU A 47 12.06 2.36 35.53
C LEU A 47 11.95 3.78 36.11
N ALA A 48 11.23 4.68 35.44
CA ALA A 48 10.97 6.04 35.93
C ALA A 48 10.22 6.03 37.27
N LEU A 49 9.20 5.17 37.41
CA LEU A 49 8.48 4.95 38.67
C LEU A 49 9.38 4.37 39.78
N ARG A 50 10.44 3.64 39.43
CA ARG A 50 11.36 3.02 40.39
C ARG A 50 12.47 3.96 40.88
N PHE A 51 12.87 4.95 40.08
CA PHE A 51 13.96 5.88 40.43
C PHE A 51 13.49 7.29 40.83
N GLY A 52 12.26 7.68 40.50
CA GLY A 52 11.72 9.03 40.79
C GLY A 52 11.25 9.30 42.23
N GLY A 53 11.44 8.37 43.18
CA GLY A 53 10.82 8.46 44.51
C GLY A 53 11.47 9.40 45.54
N ASN A 54 12.67 9.94 45.28
CA ASN A 54 13.51 10.51 46.36
C ASN A 54 14.00 11.94 46.17
N THR A 55 13.46 12.73 45.24
CA THR A 55 13.96 14.10 45.03
C THR A 55 12.85 15.14 44.98
N MET A 56 12.83 15.92 46.06
CA MET A 56 12.54 17.36 46.13
C MET A 56 11.15 17.80 46.61
N SER A 57 11.22 18.61 47.66
CA SER A 57 10.22 19.54 48.19
C SER A 57 10.70 20.96 47.88
N GLU A 58 9.76 21.86 47.55
CA GLU A 58 9.86 23.33 47.42
C GLU A 58 10.04 23.85 45.97
N ILE A 59 8.91 24.23 45.35
CA ILE A 59 8.42 25.62 45.28
C ILE A 59 7.05 25.66 44.54
N ASP A 60 6.06 26.21 45.26
CA ASP A 60 4.67 26.47 44.89
C ASP A 60 4.54 27.48 43.71
N ALA A 61 3.75 27.28 42.65
CA ALA A 61 2.30 27.15 42.65
C ALA A 61 1.74 26.34 41.44
N PHE A 62 2.64 25.62 40.74
CA PHE A 62 2.33 24.59 39.72
C PHE A 62 2.87 23.20 40.14
N GLU A 63 3.21 23.06 41.42
CA GLU A 63 3.89 21.93 42.05
C GLU A 63 3.06 20.62 42.07
N TRP A 64 1.79 20.66 41.66
CA TRP A 64 0.92 19.48 41.65
C TRP A 64 1.31 18.42 40.58
N ILE A 65 2.16 18.77 39.60
CA ILE A 65 2.64 17.84 38.55
C ILE A 65 4.18 17.84 38.37
N GLY A 66 4.93 18.69 39.09
CA GLY A 66 6.41 18.63 39.12
C GLY A 66 7.16 18.90 37.81
N LEU A 67 6.64 19.76 36.91
CA LEU A 67 7.26 20.04 35.59
C LEU A 67 7.79 21.48 35.49
N ASN A 68 9.05 21.65 35.05
CA ASN A 68 9.59 22.95 34.67
C ASN A 68 9.02 23.39 33.30
N SER A 69 9.07 24.68 32.98
CA SER A 69 8.64 25.24 31.68
C SER A 69 9.35 24.58 30.48
N GLY A 70 10.64 24.24 30.64
CA GLY A 70 11.40 23.46 29.67
C GLY A 70 10.84 22.05 29.48
N ASP A 71 10.48 21.38 30.57
CA ASP A 71 9.94 20.01 30.53
C ASP A 71 8.57 19.97 29.87
N LEU A 72 7.75 21.02 30.08
CA LEU A 72 6.45 21.16 29.46
C LEU A 72 6.57 21.39 27.95
N LEU A 73 7.49 22.24 27.51
CA LEU A 73 7.74 22.44 26.07
C LEU A 73 8.32 21.18 25.42
N GLY A 74 9.28 20.52 26.06
CA GLY A 74 9.81 19.24 25.63
C GLY A 74 8.71 18.19 25.51
N ALA A 75 7.87 18.07 26.54
CA ALA A 75 6.73 17.15 26.57
C ALA A 75 5.73 17.45 25.46
N LEU A 76 5.40 18.72 25.23
CA LEU A 76 4.49 19.14 24.17
C LEU A 76 5.03 18.76 22.78
N PHE A 77 6.30 19.10 22.50
CA PHE A 77 6.92 18.78 21.21
C PHE A 77 7.01 17.28 20.97
N TRP A 78 7.39 16.51 21.99
CA TRP A 78 7.39 15.05 21.91
C TRP A 78 5.99 14.47 21.76
N SER A 79 4.99 15.00 22.46
CA SER A 79 3.59 14.54 22.34
C SER A 79 3.07 14.71 20.93
N ILE A 80 3.26 15.91 20.35
CA ILE A 80 2.83 16.22 18.98
C ILE A 80 3.64 15.37 17.99
N SER A 81 4.96 15.30 18.15
CA SER A 81 5.80 14.52 17.25
C SER A 81 5.40 13.04 17.23
N LEU A 82 5.25 12.42 18.40
CA LEU A 82 4.87 10.99 18.53
C LEU A 82 3.48 10.70 17.97
N TYR A 83 2.56 11.67 18.04
CA TYR A 83 1.23 11.53 17.45
C TYR A 83 1.29 11.34 15.92
N PHE A 84 2.24 12.01 15.25
CA PHE A 84 2.39 11.98 13.80
C PHE A 84 3.44 11.00 13.30
N ALA A 85 4.54 10.81 14.03
CA ALA A 85 5.64 9.95 13.63
C ALA A 85 6.23 9.19 14.82
N SER A 86 6.47 7.88 14.65
CA SER A 86 7.19 7.11 15.66
C SER A 86 8.70 7.39 15.57
N PRO A 87 9.48 7.16 16.64
CA PRO A 87 10.94 7.26 16.57
C PRO A 87 11.56 6.37 15.48
N TRP A 88 10.92 5.22 15.21
CA TRP A 88 11.29 4.34 14.12
C TRP A 88 11.04 4.97 12.75
N GLN A 89 9.90 5.62 12.56
CA GLN A 89 9.63 6.38 11.33
C GLN A 89 10.68 7.47 11.15
N LEU A 90 10.95 8.28 12.16
CA LEU A 90 12.00 9.31 12.08
C LEU A 90 13.36 8.73 11.63
N LEU A 91 13.73 7.53 12.11
CA LEU A 91 14.91 6.80 11.63
C LEU A 91 14.79 6.36 10.16
N LEU A 92 13.64 5.82 9.75
CA LEU A 92 13.39 5.41 8.38
C LEU A 92 13.50 6.59 7.40
N LEU A 93 13.06 7.79 7.77
CA LEU A 93 13.22 9.00 6.97
C LEU A 93 14.69 9.29 6.67
N PHE A 94 15.56 9.18 7.67
CA PHE A 94 17.01 9.31 7.47
C PHE A 94 17.58 8.22 6.56
N LEU A 95 16.95 7.04 6.51
CA LEU A 95 17.30 5.94 5.59
C LEU A 95 16.63 6.06 4.21
N GLY A 96 15.90 7.14 3.93
CA GLY A 96 15.19 7.34 2.68
C GLY A 96 13.96 6.44 2.50
N LYS A 97 13.41 5.91 3.60
CA LYS A 97 12.20 5.07 3.61
C LYS A 97 11.04 5.84 4.23
N VAL A 98 9.93 5.92 3.50
CA VAL A 98 8.71 6.58 3.97
C VAL A 98 7.66 5.52 4.26
N GLU A 99 7.23 5.45 5.52
CA GLU A 99 6.08 4.65 5.95
C GLU A 99 4.82 5.52 5.92
N THR A 100 3.72 4.95 5.42
CA THR A 100 2.48 5.68 5.16
C THR A 100 1.59 5.80 6.39
N ASP A 101 1.68 4.85 7.32
CA ASP A 101 0.75 4.75 8.43
C ASP A 101 1.14 5.68 9.58
N ARG A 102 0.14 6.31 10.22
CA ARG A 102 0.38 7.16 11.39
C ARG A 102 0.36 6.32 12.66
N PRO A 103 1.23 6.60 13.64
CA PRO A 103 1.15 5.97 14.96
C PRO A 103 -0.22 6.19 15.61
N SER A 104 -0.78 7.39 15.47
CA SER A 104 -2.12 7.73 15.99
C SER A 104 -3.24 6.91 15.37
N ASP A 105 -3.21 6.69 14.04
CA ASP A 105 -4.20 5.85 13.37
C ASP A 105 -4.09 4.39 13.85
N TRP A 106 -2.86 3.88 14.00
CA TRP A 106 -2.65 2.53 14.52
C TRP A 106 -3.24 2.35 15.93
N ILE A 107 -3.00 3.30 16.83
CA ILE A 107 -3.58 3.27 18.18
C ILE A 107 -5.11 3.39 18.12
N LEU A 108 -5.65 4.31 17.33
CA LEU A 108 -7.10 4.47 17.16
C LEU A 108 -7.76 3.19 16.66
N ARG A 109 -7.14 2.52 15.67
CA ARG A 109 -7.62 1.24 15.16
C ARG A 109 -7.57 0.18 16.25
N ARG A 110 -6.46 0.07 16.99
CA ARG A 110 -6.31 -0.93 18.04
C ARG A 110 -7.29 -0.73 19.20
N MET A 111 -7.55 0.53 19.58
CA MET A 111 -8.54 0.86 20.61
C MET A 111 -9.97 0.61 20.10
N GLY A 112 -10.25 0.89 18.82
CA GLY A 112 -11.54 0.58 18.19
C GLY A 112 -11.81 -0.93 18.15
N GLU A 113 -10.82 -1.72 17.75
CA GLU A 113 -10.90 -3.20 17.76
C GLU A 113 -11.13 -3.73 19.17
N ALA A 114 -10.42 -3.19 20.17
CA ALA A 114 -10.60 -3.57 21.57
C ALA A 114 -12.01 -3.23 22.09
N ALA A 115 -12.58 -2.12 21.61
CA ALA A 115 -13.96 -1.71 21.88
C ALA A 115 -15.01 -2.45 21.02
N ARG A 116 -14.58 -3.41 20.18
CA ARG A 116 -15.42 -4.17 19.23
C ARG A 116 -16.20 -3.27 18.25
N LEU A 117 -15.59 -2.18 17.83
CA LEU A 117 -16.10 -1.34 16.75
C LEU A 117 -15.66 -1.92 15.40
N ASN A 118 -16.45 -1.66 14.34
CA ASN A 118 -16.11 -2.08 12.98
C ASN A 118 -15.08 -1.12 12.37
N VAL A 119 -13.82 -1.29 12.76
CA VAL A 119 -12.73 -0.40 12.33
C VAL A 119 -12.43 -0.49 10.83
N ASP A 120 -12.79 -1.62 10.20
CA ASP A 120 -12.59 -1.88 8.78
C ASP A 120 -13.73 -1.33 7.88
N ASP A 121 -14.79 -0.77 8.47
CA ASP A 121 -15.86 -0.16 7.69
C ASP A 121 -15.36 1.14 7.03
N ILE A 122 -15.72 1.36 5.76
CA ILE A 122 -15.33 2.55 4.98
C ILE A 122 -15.82 3.85 5.63
N ASP A 123 -16.96 3.76 6.32
CA ASP A 123 -17.59 4.84 7.06
C ASP A 123 -17.12 4.96 8.51
N TYR A 124 -16.11 4.18 8.92
CA TYR A 124 -15.68 4.18 10.30
C TYR A 124 -15.03 5.51 10.68
N GLU A 125 -15.75 6.26 11.50
CA GLU A 125 -15.22 7.42 12.19
C GLU A 125 -15.01 7.08 13.67
N ALA A 126 -13.76 7.13 14.14
CA ALA A 126 -13.46 6.81 15.53
C ALA A 126 -14.23 7.74 16.48
N PRO A 127 -14.98 7.20 17.46
CA PRO A 127 -15.80 8.01 18.36
C PRO A 127 -14.93 8.93 19.21
N LEU A 128 -15.49 10.08 19.60
CA LEU A 128 -14.77 11.12 20.34
C LEU A 128 -14.00 10.61 21.58
N PRO A 129 -14.54 9.69 22.41
CA PRO A 129 -13.79 9.16 23.55
C PRO A 129 -12.50 8.44 23.16
N LEU A 130 -12.48 7.72 22.02
CA LEU A 130 -11.28 7.05 21.54
C LEU A 130 -10.26 8.06 21.02
N ARG A 131 -10.70 9.11 20.33
CA ARG A 131 -9.83 10.21 19.89
C ARG A 131 -9.15 10.90 21.08
N ILE A 132 -9.93 11.23 22.11
CA ILE A 132 -9.41 11.83 23.34
C ILE A 132 -8.42 10.88 24.02
N ALA A 133 -8.76 9.59 24.10
CA ALA A 133 -7.87 8.60 24.72
C ALA A 133 -6.56 8.42 23.94
N THR A 134 -6.59 8.46 22.60
CA THR A 134 -5.38 8.45 21.78
C THR A 134 -4.55 9.71 21.99
N ILE A 135 -5.15 10.90 22.00
CA ILE A 135 -4.44 12.15 22.29
C ILE A 135 -3.80 12.08 23.68
N ALA A 136 -4.54 11.63 24.68
CA ALA A 136 -4.04 11.47 26.05
C ALA A 136 -2.88 10.46 26.11
N PHE A 137 -2.95 9.35 25.36
CA PHE A 137 -1.86 8.39 25.27
C PHE A 137 -0.57 9.03 24.74
N PHE A 138 -0.64 9.85 23.69
CA PHE A 138 0.53 10.54 23.16
C PHE A 138 0.99 11.68 24.06
N ALA A 139 0.07 12.37 24.74
CA ALA A 139 0.41 13.36 25.75
C ALA A 139 1.22 12.75 26.90
N VAL A 140 0.75 11.62 27.45
CA VAL A 140 1.47 10.87 28.50
C VAL A 140 2.80 10.36 27.98
N SER A 141 2.85 9.86 26.74
CA SER A 141 4.09 9.37 26.12
C SER A 141 5.11 10.49 25.90
N GLY A 142 4.66 11.68 25.51
CA GLY A 142 5.53 12.85 25.36
C GLY A 142 6.06 13.35 26.69
N VAL A 143 5.22 13.40 27.74
CA VAL A 143 5.66 13.70 29.11
C VAL A 143 6.69 12.67 29.58
N ALA A 144 6.42 11.38 29.40
CA ALA A 144 7.34 10.31 29.77
C ALA A 144 8.68 10.40 29.01
N THR A 145 8.65 10.77 27.73
CA THR A 145 9.85 10.95 26.92
C THR A 145 10.67 12.16 27.37
N SER A 146 9.99 13.28 27.65
CA SER A 146 10.63 14.50 28.17
C SER A 146 11.30 14.23 29.52
N ALA A 147 10.57 13.64 30.47
CA ALA A 147 11.08 13.28 31.78
C ALA A 147 12.24 12.28 31.71
N PHE A 148 12.20 11.32 30.77
CA PHE A 148 13.30 10.40 30.55
C PHE A 148 14.57 11.10 30.05
N LEU A 149 14.43 12.04 29.11
CA LEU A 149 15.56 12.77 28.56
C LEU A 149 16.18 13.69 29.61
N ASP A 150 15.35 14.39 30.39
CA ASP A 150 15.82 15.20 31.51
C ASP A 150 16.55 14.33 32.56
N ALA A 151 15.95 13.22 32.99
CA ALA A 151 16.56 12.32 33.96
C ALA A 151 17.85 11.64 33.48
N SER A 152 17.97 11.37 32.17
CA SER A 152 19.15 10.67 31.60
C SER A 152 20.30 11.61 31.26
N LEU A 153 20.01 12.85 30.88
CA LEU A 153 21.00 13.83 30.41
C LEU A 153 21.25 14.94 31.44
N GLY A 154 20.43 15.01 32.50
CA GLY A 154 20.54 15.97 33.59
C GLY A 154 20.15 17.40 33.24
N ASP A 155 19.53 17.61 32.07
CA ASP A 155 19.12 18.92 31.58
C ASP A 155 17.97 18.82 30.55
N GLY A 156 16.85 19.49 30.86
CA GLY A 156 15.67 19.61 30.01
C GLY A 156 15.91 20.28 28.65
N THR A 157 17.04 20.96 28.46
CA THR A 157 17.48 21.50 27.15
C THR A 157 17.50 20.42 26.06
N TRP A 158 17.88 19.19 26.42
CA TRP A 158 17.88 18.07 25.49
C TRP A 158 16.48 17.61 25.11
N ALA A 159 15.54 17.59 26.06
CA ALA A 159 14.16 17.25 25.79
C ALA A 159 13.52 18.23 24.81
N VAL A 160 13.77 19.54 25.00
CA VAL A 160 13.27 20.59 24.11
C VAL A 160 13.91 20.52 22.72
N SER A 161 15.24 20.50 22.64
CA SER A 161 15.96 20.52 21.35
C SER A 161 15.68 19.28 20.49
N SER A 162 15.70 18.09 21.09
CA SER A 162 15.34 16.85 20.41
C SER A 162 13.86 16.80 20.04
N GLY A 163 12.98 17.32 20.90
CA GLY A 163 11.54 17.45 20.62
C GLY A 163 11.27 18.33 19.39
N ILE A 164 11.98 19.47 19.26
CA ILE A 164 11.89 20.34 18.07
C ILE A 164 12.34 19.58 16.81
N GLY A 165 13.50 18.92 16.85
CA GLY A 165 13.99 18.13 15.71
C GLY A 165 13.04 17.01 15.31
N SER A 166 12.48 16.33 16.30
CA SER A 166 11.47 15.27 16.14
C SER A 166 10.19 15.82 15.53
N LEU A 167 9.74 17.00 15.95
CA LEU A 167 8.56 17.67 15.41
C LEU A 167 8.74 18.06 13.93
N PHE A 168 9.91 18.61 13.56
CA PHE A 168 10.24 18.88 12.17
C PHE A 168 10.25 17.61 11.32
N GLY A 169 10.86 16.52 11.82
CA GLY A 169 10.85 15.23 11.13
C GLY A 169 9.44 14.66 10.96
N ALA A 170 8.58 14.82 11.97
CA ALA A 170 7.16 14.45 11.88
C ALA A 170 6.41 15.29 10.84
N GLY A 171 6.70 16.59 10.74
CA GLY A 171 6.17 17.47 9.71
C GLY A 171 6.59 17.05 8.30
N LEU A 172 7.86 16.69 8.10
CA LEU A 172 8.35 16.15 6.82
C LEU A 172 7.64 14.84 6.46
N TYR A 173 7.40 13.97 7.44
CA TYR A 173 6.60 12.77 7.25
C TYR A 173 5.20 13.08 6.80
N GLU A 174 4.55 14.05 7.44
CA GLU A 174 3.20 14.43 7.12
C GLU A 174 3.08 14.99 5.70
N VAL A 175 4.04 15.82 5.27
CA VAL A 175 4.11 16.33 3.89
C VAL A 175 4.40 15.22 2.88
N GLY A 176 5.19 14.22 3.26
CA GLY A 176 5.53 13.09 2.39
C GLY A 176 4.45 12.01 2.30
N ARG A 177 3.40 12.06 3.13
CA ARG A 177 2.35 11.05 3.14
C ARG A 177 1.35 11.26 2.00
N PRO A 178 0.87 10.18 1.35
CA PRO A 178 -0.25 10.26 0.42
C PRO A 178 -1.49 10.86 1.11
N GLU A 179 -2.23 11.67 0.38
CA GLU A 179 -3.50 12.23 0.85
C GLU A 179 -4.49 11.11 1.19
N ARG A 180 -5.21 11.27 2.30
CA ARG A 180 -6.22 10.31 2.70
C ARG A 180 -7.38 10.40 1.72
N LEU A 181 -7.81 9.23 1.24
CA LEU A 181 -9.06 9.11 0.49
C LEU A 181 -10.20 9.61 1.38
N SER A 182 -11.02 10.50 0.82
CA SER A 182 -12.28 10.84 1.47
C SER A 182 -13.18 9.61 1.54
N VAL A 183 -14.11 9.61 2.50
CA VAL A 183 -15.08 8.51 2.68
C VAL A 183 -15.86 8.26 1.39
N ASP A 184 -16.26 9.34 0.71
CA ASP A 184 -17.01 9.25 -0.56
C ASP A 184 -16.15 8.65 -1.68
N GLU A 185 -14.88 9.05 -1.80
CA GLU A 185 -13.95 8.45 -2.77
C GLU A 185 -13.68 6.98 -2.48
N ALA A 186 -13.50 6.61 -1.20
CA ALA A 186 -13.30 5.24 -0.78
C ALA A 186 -14.53 4.37 -1.11
N LYS A 187 -15.75 4.87 -0.89
CA LYS A 187 -16.99 4.21 -1.31
C LYS A 187 -17.06 4.02 -2.82
N ILE A 188 -16.69 5.04 -3.59
CA ILE A 188 -16.68 4.96 -5.06
C ILE A 188 -15.69 3.87 -5.50
N LEU A 189 -14.47 3.88 -4.98
CA LEU A 189 -13.45 2.87 -5.29
C LEU A 189 -13.90 1.45 -4.92
N GLU A 190 -14.47 1.27 -3.72
CA GLU A 190 -14.96 -0.04 -3.30
C GLU A 190 -16.13 -0.50 -4.19
N SER A 191 -17.06 0.39 -4.54
CA SER A 191 -18.16 0.04 -5.46
C SER A 191 -17.66 -0.40 -6.84
N GLN A 192 -16.62 0.28 -7.37
CA GLN A 192 -15.98 -0.09 -8.64
C GLN A 192 -15.29 -1.45 -8.53
N TRP A 193 -14.62 -1.70 -7.41
CA TRP A 193 -13.96 -2.97 -7.13
C TRP A 193 -14.96 -4.12 -7.02
N GLN A 194 -16.07 -3.95 -6.31
CA GLN A 194 -17.09 -4.98 -6.14
C GLN A 194 -17.77 -5.32 -7.48
N ASP A 195 -18.08 -4.33 -8.30
CA ASP A 195 -18.57 -4.54 -9.67
C ASP A 195 -17.57 -5.33 -10.52
N PHE A 196 -16.30 -4.92 -10.48
CA PHE A 196 -15.25 -5.60 -11.22
C PHE A 196 -15.08 -7.04 -10.77
N LYS A 197 -15.04 -7.27 -9.45
CA LYS A 197 -14.92 -8.60 -8.85
C LYS A 197 -16.10 -9.49 -9.26
N GLY A 198 -17.33 -8.98 -9.17
CA GLY A 198 -18.52 -9.71 -9.63
C GLY A 198 -18.45 -10.07 -11.11
N PHE A 199 -17.98 -9.16 -11.97
CA PHE A 199 -17.71 -9.50 -13.36
C PHE A 199 -16.61 -10.53 -13.54
N ALA A 200 -15.51 -10.40 -12.81
CA ALA A 200 -14.34 -11.25 -12.92
C ALA A 200 -14.67 -12.70 -12.51
N ASP A 201 -15.41 -12.88 -11.42
CA ASP A 201 -15.81 -14.19 -10.92
C ASP A 201 -16.75 -14.93 -11.90
N ASP A 202 -17.58 -14.18 -12.64
CA ASP A 202 -18.50 -14.75 -13.64
C ASP A 202 -17.81 -15.02 -14.99
N ALA A 203 -17.12 -14.02 -15.52
CA ALA A 203 -16.71 -13.95 -16.91
C ALA A 203 -15.22 -14.28 -17.13
N LEU A 204 -14.37 -14.21 -16.11
CA LEU A 204 -12.94 -14.54 -16.23
C LEU A 204 -12.65 -15.95 -15.72
N ILE A 205 -11.64 -16.57 -16.35
CA ILE A 205 -11.08 -17.86 -15.96
C ILE A 205 -9.61 -17.64 -15.66
N MET A 206 -9.11 -18.24 -14.57
CA MET A 206 -7.70 -18.20 -14.16
C MET A 206 -6.79 -19.13 -15.00
N LYS A 207 -7.04 -19.21 -16.30
CA LYS A 207 -6.30 -20.03 -17.28
C LYS A 207 -6.33 -19.34 -18.65
N GLY A 208 -5.38 -19.67 -19.52
CA GLY A 208 -5.34 -19.16 -20.89
C GLY A 208 -4.61 -17.82 -21.04
N ARG A 209 -4.88 -17.14 -22.16
CA ARG A 209 -4.31 -15.83 -22.49
C ARG A 209 -5.40 -14.96 -23.10
N CYS A 210 -5.43 -13.69 -22.73
CA CYS A 210 -6.41 -12.73 -23.23
C CYS A 210 -5.78 -11.35 -23.28
N HIS A 211 -6.14 -10.56 -24.28
CA HIS A 211 -5.68 -9.19 -24.38
C HIS A 211 -6.45 -8.30 -23.39
N GLU A 212 -5.79 -7.28 -22.83
CA GLU A 212 -6.41 -6.38 -21.84
C GLU A 212 -7.65 -5.66 -22.39
N SER A 213 -7.61 -5.27 -23.67
CA SER A 213 -8.74 -4.59 -24.31
C SER A 213 -9.99 -5.46 -24.41
N GLU A 214 -9.85 -6.79 -24.52
CA GLU A 214 -10.99 -7.71 -24.54
C GLU A 214 -11.68 -7.75 -23.17
N ILE A 215 -10.88 -7.82 -22.10
CA ILE A 215 -11.38 -7.79 -20.72
C ILE A 215 -12.09 -6.47 -20.46
N PHE A 216 -11.48 -5.34 -20.83
CA PHE A 216 -12.05 -4.01 -20.59
C PHE A 216 -13.31 -3.80 -21.41
N LYS A 217 -13.32 -4.23 -22.68
CA LYS A 217 -14.51 -4.15 -23.53
C LYS A 217 -15.66 -4.99 -22.96
N ALA A 218 -15.37 -6.21 -22.48
CA ALA A 218 -16.37 -7.08 -21.86
C ALA A 218 -16.92 -6.48 -20.56
N PHE A 219 -16.05 -5.95 -19.70
CA PHE A 219 -16.45 -5.28 -18.46
C PHE A 219 -17.33 -4.06 -18.73
N ARG A 220 -16.89 -3.17 -19.64
CA ARG A 220 -17.64 -1.96 -20.02
C ARG A 220 -18.94 -2.25 -20.77
N ALA A 221 -19.02 -3.36 -21.49
CA ALA A 221 -20.26 -3.81 -22.12
C ALA A 221 -21.29 -4.29 -21.08
N ARG A 222 -20.83 -4.90 -19.97
CA ARG A 222 -21.70 -5.36 -18.88
C ARG A 222 -22.19 -4.19 -18.01
N PHE A 223 -21.32 -3.25 -17.69
CA PHE A 223 -21.63 -2.11 -16.84
C PHE A 223 -21.62 -0.81 -17.65
N GLY A 224 -22.80 -0.39 -18.13
CA GLY A 224 -22.95 0.82 -18.95
C GLY A 224 -22.43 2.10 -18.30
N ARG A 225 -22.37 2.15 -16.96
CA ARG A 225 -21.82 3.29 -16.19
C ARG A 225 -20.32 3.51 -16.38
N TYR A 226 -19.55 2.49 -16.78
CA TYR A 226 -18.10 2.58 -16.98
C TYR A 226 -17.70 2.64 -18.46
N ARG A 227 -18.65 2.96 -19.35
CA ARG A 227 -18.44 2.91 -20.80
C ARG A 227 -17.37 3.90 -21.29
N THR A 228 -17.21 5.03 -20.61
CA THR A 228 -16.18 6.04 -20.91
C THR A 228 -14.92 5.82 -20.06
N GLN A 229 -13.76 6.22 -20.58
CA GLN A 229 -12.49 6.17 -19.84
C GLN A 229 -12.45 7.16 -18.67
N GLU A 230 -13.23 8.23 -18.74
CA GLU A 230 -13.38 9.22 -17.66
C GLU A 230 -14.04 8.61 -16.42
N ALA A 231 -15.04 7.75 -16.61
CA ALA A 231 -15.73 7.08 -15.50
C ALA A 231 -14.84 6.02 -14.82
N LEU A 232 -14.03 5.29 -15.60
CA LEU A 232 -13.05 4.34 -15.08
C LEU A 232 -11.86 4.20 -16.03
N ASN A 233 -10.70 4.66 -15.56
CA ASN A 233 -9.45 4.64 -16.32
C ASN A 233 -8.93 3.19 -16.49
N ASP A 234 -8.37 2.89 -17.66
CA ASP A 234 -7.73 1.62 -17.98
C ASP A 234 -6.58 1.27 -17.03
N ILE A 235 -5.87 2.27 -16.48
CA ILE A 235 -4.86 2.04 -15.44
C ILE A 235 -5.49 1.35 -14.22
N ARG A 236 -6.62 1.84 -13.74
CA ARG A 236 -7.31 1.27 -12.56
C ARG A 236 -7.84 -0.13 -12.86
N LEU A 237 -8.40 -0.36 -14.04
CA LEU A 237 -8.83 -1.71 -14.44
C LEU A 237 -7.67 -2.71 -14.45
N ARG A 238 -6.48 -2.30 -14.88
CA ARG A 238 -5.28 -3.16 -14.80
C ARG A 238 -4.92 -3.51 -13.37
N ASP A 239 -4.97 -2.54 -12.46
CA ASP A 239 -4.72 -2.77 -11.04
C ASP A 239 -5.76 -3.72 -10.44
N MET A 240 -7.03 -3.56 -10.81
CA MET A 240 -8.11 -4.47 -10.38
C MET A 240 -7.90 -5.90 -10.88
N VAL A 241 -7.50 -6.11 -12.15
CA VAL A 241 -7.15 -7.46 -12.66
C VAL A 241 -6.03 -8.09 -11.83
N ARG A 242 -4.98 -7.32 -11.52
CA ARG A 242 -3.84 -7.79 -10.71
C ARG A 242 -4.25 -8.12 -9.28
N ASN A 243 -5.12 -7.29 -8.67
CA ASN A 243 -5.63 -7.51 -7.32
C ASN A 243 -6.54 -8.75 -7.25
N TRP A 244 -7.32 -9.02 -8.31
CA TRP A 244 -8.21 -10.18 -8.37
C TRP A 244 -7.45 -11.50 -8.53
N HIS A 245 -6.45 -11.55 -9.41
CA HIS A 245 -5.62 -12.73 -9.59
C HIS A 245 -4.12 -12.39 -9.58
N ARG A 246 -3.45 -12.78 -8.48
CA ARG A 246 -2.00 -12.58 -8.31
C ARG A 246 -1.14 -13.23 -9.41
N GLY A 247 -1.67 -14.26 -10.09
CA GLY A 247 -1.00 -14.94 -11.21
C GLY A 247 -1.18 -14.26 -12.57
N ALA A 248 -1.91 -13.13 -12.63
CA ALA A 248 -2.15 -12.37 -13.84
C ALA A 248 -0.91 -11.54 -14.21
N GLU A 249 -0.03 -12.10 -15.03
CA GLU A 249 1.12 -11.40 -15.57
C GLU A 249 0.77 -10.71 -16.90
N ARG A 250 1.05 -9.41 -17.00
CA ARG A 250 0.88 -8.63 -18.23
C ARG A 250 2.18 -8.58 -19.02
N SER A 251 2.13 -8.88 -20.32
CA SER A 251 3.24 -8.64 -21.25
C SER A 251 3.36 -7.16 -21.64
N ARG A 252 4.50 -6.76 -22.19
CA ARG A 252 4.66 -5.42 -22.80
C ARG A 252 3.64 -5.14 -23.90
N SER A 253 3.17 -6.18 -24.59
CA SER A 253 2.17 -6.12 -25.65
C SER A 253 0.71 -6.12 -25.17
N GLY A 254 0.45 -6.01 -23.85
CA GLY A 254 -0.92 -5.91 -23.33
C GLY A 254 -1.67 -7.24 -23.15
N TRP A 255 -0.98 -8.37 -23.30
CA TRP A 255 -1.56 -9.69 -23.07
C TRP A 255 -1.42 -10.13 -21.63
N TYR A 256 -2.51 -10.61 -21.03
CA TYR A 256 -2.49 -11.30 -19.75
C TYR A 256 -2.22 -12.80 -19.92
N LYS A 257 -1.34 -13.34 -19.08
CA LYS A 257 -1.19 -14.78 -18.87
C LYS A 257 -2.09 -15.24 -17.73
N ASN A 258 -2.55 -16.48 -17.78
CA ASN A 258 -3.41 -17.11 -16.76
C ASN A 258 -4.75 -16.38 -16.57
N VAL A 259 -5.18 -15.59 -17.54
CA VAL A 259 -6.47 -14.93 -17.55
C VAL A 259 -7.05 -15.07 -18.95
N SER A 260 -8.27 -15.57 -19.04
CA SER A 260 -9.05 -15.53 -20.27
C SER A 260 -10.53 -15.28 -19.99
N LEU A 261 -11.24 -14.78 -21.00
CA LEU A 261 -12.69 -14.69 -20.95
C LEU A 261 -13.29 -16.08 -21.13
N ARG A 262 -14.31 -16.40 -20.35
CA ARG A 262 -15.06 -17.66 -20.46
C ARG A 262 -15.62 -17.89 -21.87
N SER A 263 -16.00 -16.82 -22.56
CA SER A 263 -16.50 -16.87 -23.94
C SER A 263 -15.41 -17.03 -25.00
N SER A 264 -14.14 -16.73 -24.69
CA SER A 264 -13.02 -16.83 -25.64
C SER A 264 -12.26 -18.14 -25.55
N GLN A 265 -12.58 -19.00 -24.56
CA GLN A 265 -12.12 -20.38 -24.61
C GLN A 265 -12.77 -21.04 -25.82
N PRO A 266 -11.99 -21.56 -26.80
CA PRO A 266 -12.56 -22.45 -27.78
C PRO A 266 -13.13 -23.60 -26.96
N ALA A 267 -14.46 -23.73 -26.96
CA ALA A 267 -15.20 -24.81 -26.30
C ALA A 267 -14.38 -26.06 -26.54
N ALA A 268 -13.81 -26.59 -25.45
CA ALA A 268 -12.75 -27.59 -25.44
C ALA A 268 -12.92 -28.47 -26.67
N ARG A 269 -12.03 -28.27 -27.67
CA ARG A 269 -11.84 -29.06 -28.88
C ARG A 269 -12.81 -30.22 -28.85
N ALA A 270 -14.06 -29.99 -29.31
CA ALA A 270 -15.09 -31.01 -29.26
C ALA A 270 -14.40 -32.24 -29.81
N GLU A 271 -14.20 -33.23 -28.94
CA GLU A 271 -13.42 -34.42 -29.26
C GLU A 271 -14.17 -35.05 -30.42
N LEU A 272 -13.73 -34.72 -31.63
CA LEU A 272 -14.16 -35.42 -32.81
C LEU A 272 -13.82 -36.88 -32.51
N PRO A 273 -14.80 -37.78 -32.57
CA PRO A 273 -14.58 -39.18 -32.26
C PRO A 273 -13.36 -39.66 -33.05
N GLU A 274 -12.51 -40.42 -32.39
CA GLU A 274 -11.22 -40.92 -32.88
C GLU A 274 -11.33 -41.73 -34.20
N SER A 275 -12.54 -41.96 -34.69
CA SER A 275 -12.86 -42.63 -35.95
C SER A 275 -12.50 -41.85 -37.23
N GLU A 276 -12.15 -40.56 -37.17
CA GLU A 276 -11.77 -39.77 -38.37
C GLU A 276 -10.27 -39.40 -38.46
N ARG A 277 -9.41 -39.95 -37.59
CA ARG A 277 -7.96 -39.83 -37.79
C ARG A 277 -7.51 -40.73 -38.94
N LEU A 278 -7.60 -40.21 -40.17
CA LEU A 278 -6.95 -40.82 -41.33
C LEU A 278 -5.43 -40.91 -41.11
N PRO A 279 -4.79 -42.03 -41.49
CA PRO A 279 -3.37 -42.26 -41.25
C PRO A 279 -2.50 -41.31 -42.07
N ALA A 280 -1.41 -40.88 -41.42
CA ALA A 280 -0.34 -40.11 -42.03
C ALA A 280 0.27 -40.89 -43.21
N GLY A 281 0.16 -40.32 -44.41
CA GLY A 281 0.86 -40.85 -45.58
C GLY A 281 0.22 -40.45 -46.89
N TYR A 282 0.34 -39.19 -47.28
CA TYR A 282 0.39 -38.84 -48.71
C TYR A 282 1.33 -37.67 -48.93
N SER A 283 2.54 -38.02 -49.33
CA SER A 283 3.51 -37.16 -49.98
C SER A 283 3.07 -36.96 -51.43
N SER A 284 2.78 -35.72 -51.83
CA SER A 284 2.91 -35.32 -53.23
C SER A 284 3.52 -33.93 -53.29
N GLY A 285 4.76 -33.88 -53.78
CA GLY A 285 5.41 -32.63 -54.12
C GLY A 285 4.66 -31.90 -55.24
N ASN A 286 4.74 -30.58 -55.22
CA ASN A 286 4.66 -29.80 -56.43
C ASN A 286 5.64 -28.64 -56.36
N SER A 287 6.67 -28.78 -57.19
CA SER A 287 7.57 -27.75 -57.67
C SER A 287 6.81 -26.62 -58.37
N GLY A 288 7.20 -25.37 -58.11
CA GLY A 288 6.72 -24.21 -58.83
C GLY A 288 7.62 -23.01 -58.53
N SER A 289 8.65 -22.87 -59.35
CA SER A 289 9.65 -21.83 -59.44
C SER A 289 9.11 -20.50 -60.00
N GLU A 290 9.99 -19.49 -59.96
CA GLU A 290 9.94 -18.19 -60.67
C GLU A 290 9.22 -17.07 -59.92
N SER A 291 9.68 -15.82 -59.89
CA SER A 291 10.94 -15.15 -60.26
C SER A 291 10.68 -13.66 -59.98
N GLU A 292 11.68 -12.93 -59.48
CA GLU A 292 11.98 -11.50 -59.81
C GLU A 292 10.86 -10.46 -59.53
N THR A 293 11.09 -9.20 -59.16
CA THR A 293 12.17 -8.24 -59.38
C THR A 293 11.89 -7.04 -58.44
N GLU A 294 12.94 -6.30 -58.03
CA GLU A 294 13.08 -4.82 -58.11
C GLU A 294 11.84 -3.91 -57.85
N ASP A 295 11.90 -2.72 -57.25
CA ASP A 295 12.96 -1.77 -56.89
C ASP A 295 12.24 -0.52 -56.31
N SER A 296 13.04 0.36 -55.70
CA SER A 296 12.73 1.78 -55.44
C SER A 296 11.81 2.06 -54.24
N SER A 297 11.96 3.13 -53.48
CA SER A 297 12.94 4.22 -53.49
C SER A 297 12.70 5.06 -52.23
N VAL A 298 13.80 5.46 -51.62
CA VAL A 298 14.09 6.81 -51.13
C VAL A 298 12.90 7.75 -50.88
N ARG A 299 12.70 8.14 -49.63
CA ARG A 299 12.44 9.55 -49.30
C ARG A 299 13.01 9.92 -47.94
N MET A 300 14.19 10.56 -47.99
CA MET A 300 14.62 11.53 -47.00
C MET A 300 13.63 12.71 -47.00
N VAL A 301 13.16 13.12 -45.83
CA VAL A 301 12.84 14.53 -45.56
C VAL A 301 13.30 14.84 -44.15
N SER A 302 14.46 15.47 -44.09
CA SER A 302 14.90 16.40 -43.05
C SER A 302 13.95 17.59 -42.97
N ASN A 303 13.55 18.01 -41.78
CA ASN A 303 13.16 19.40 -41.51
C ASN A 303 13.82 19.86 -40.21
N THR A 304 14.91 20.60 -40.42
CA THR A 304 15.25 21.90 -39.83
C THR A 304 14.54 22.35 -38.54
N SER A 305 15.39 22.55 -37.53
CA SER A 305 15.53 23.75 -36.69
C SER A 305 14.65 24.96 -37.00
N GLU A 306 14.04 25.52 -35.96
CA GLU A 306 13.87 26.96 -35.82
C GLU A 306 14.03 27.35 -34.35
N ASP A 307 14.74 28.45 -34.19
CA ASP A 307 15.26 29.04 -32.98
C ASP A 307 14.21 29.92 -32.28
N ASP A 308 14.64 30.37 -31.10
CA ASP A 308 14.52 31.73 -30.59
C ASP A 308 13.28 32.23 -29.81
N GLU A 309 13.68 32.94 -28.75
CA GLU A 309 13.02 34.08 -28.11
C GLU A 309 11.72 33.82 -27.33
N SER A 310 11.39 34.53 -26.26
CA SER A 310 12.03 35.57 -25.45
C SER A 310 10.93 36.03 -24.48
N THR A 311 11.32 36.52 -23.31
CA THR A 311 10.56 37.46 -22.45
C THR A 311 9.24 37.03 -21.79
N GLY A 312 9.23 37.18 -20.46
CA GLY A 312 8.02 37.11 -19.65
C GLY A 312 8.27 37.41 -18.18
N THR A 313 9.01 38.47 -17.87
CA THR A 313 9.02 39.11 -16.55
C THR A 313 7.61 39.64 -16.23
N GLY A 314 7.03 39.21 -15.10
CA GLY A 314 5.72 39.67 -14.67
C GLY A 314 5.49 39.45 -13.18
N SER A 315 5.97 40.42 -12.39
CA SER A 315 5.46 40.87 -11.09
C SER A 315 4.42 40.01 -10.35
N LEU A 316 4.78 39.53 -9.16
CA LEU A 316 3.83 39.07 -8.14
C LEU A 316 4.33 39.44 -6.73
N LEU A 317 4.63 40.73 -6.53
CA LEU A 317 4.94 41.33 -5.22
C LEU A 317 4.23 42.67 -5.05
N ASP A 318 2.93 42.67 -5.31
CA ASP A 318 2.01 43.74 -4.87
C ASP A 318 0.61 43.14 -4.71
N ALA A 319 0.37 42.45 -3.59
CA ALA A 319 -0.90 42.39 -2.86
C ALA A 319 -0.86 41.28 -1.80
N LEU A 320 -0.96 41.69 -0.53
CA LEU A 320 -1.11 40.94 0.73
C LEU A 320 0.19 40.53 1.43
#